data_AF-A0A957FR32-F1
#
_entry.id   AF-A0A957FR32-F1
#
_cell.length_a   1.000
_cell.length_b   1.000
_cell.length_c   1.000
_cell.angle_alpha   90.00
_cell.angle_beta   90.00
_cell.angle_gamma   90.00
#
_symmetry.space_group_name_H-M   'P 1'
#
loop_
_entity.id
_entity.type
_entity.pdbx_description
1 polymer ?
#
loop_
_entity_poly.entity_id
_entity_poly.type
_entity_poly.pdbx_seq_one_letter_code
_entity_poly.pdbx_strand_id
1 'polypeptide(L)'
;MYRSLLRFLVPLALVILIRDLSNQVLNGGMARLPEATATLASFGLAFGLFFLVAAPLSQLTSTSLVLVTGRSSYRAVRNYVWLLCLLITVLLASLDFTPLGDLVIERAHGIAPPFSLLVRRALLWLMGAPILYGLTHFYSGLLLRVRRTAINGYSTLAGIVTSTVTVFLLLPLPFVQATPLLLPVLATYVRMVTEMAIVGYGYWRYVRPGQLAEA
;
A
#
# COMPACT_ATOMS: atom_id res chain seq x y z
N MET A 1 9.09 -11.98 34.49
CA MET A 1 8.09 -12.07 33.40
C MET A 1 7.94 -10.75 32.60
N TYR A 2 7.75 -9.60 33.25
CA TYR A 2 7.54 -8.29 32.60
C TYR A 2 8.66 -7.81 31.65
N ARG A 3 9.95 -8.01 32.00
CA ARG A 3 11.09 -7.60 31.15
C ARG A 3 11.16 -8.33 29.80
N SER A 4 10.67 -9.58 29.72
CA SER A 4 10.62 -10.35 28.47
C SER A 4 9.49 -9.86 27.57
N LEU A 5 8.31 -9.60 28.16
CA LEU A 5 7.18 -8.95 27.51
C LEU A 5 7.57 -7.61 26.91
N LEU A 6 8.25 -6.74 27.68
CA LEU A 6 8.71 -5.44 27.17
C LEU A 6 9.71 -5.57 26.02
N ARG A 7 10.66 -6.52 26.06
CA ARG A 7 11.59 -6.75 24.94
C ARG A 7 10.91 -7.20 23.65
N PHE A 8 9.73 -7.82 23.74
CA PHE A 8 8.93 -8.21 22.58
C PHE A 8 7.97 -7.10 22.13
N LEU A 9 7.31 -6.42 23.06
CA LEU A 9 6.30 -5.40 22.76
C LEU A 9 6.93 -4.08 22.28
N VAL A 10 8.05 -3.66 22.85
CA VAL A 10 8.71 -2.40 22.48
C VAL A 10 9.05 -2.32 20.99
N PRO A 11 9.74 -3.30 20.37
CA PRO A 11 10.03 -3.22 18.94
C PRO A 11 8.77 -3.26 18.08
N LEU A 12 7.73 -4.01 18.48
CA LEU A 12 6.45 -4.03 17.77
C LEU A 12 5.74 -2.66 17.83
N ALA A 13 5.67 -2.07 19.02
CA ALA A 13 5.09 -0.75 19.24
C ALA A 13 5.85 0.33 18.46
N LEU A 14 7.18 0.26 18.44
CA LEU A 14 8.01 1.18 17.64
C LEU A 14 7.68 1.09 16.14
N VAL A 15 7.51 -0.11 15.59
CA VAL A 15 7.15 -0.27 14.17
C VAL A 15 5.77 0.34 13.88
N ILE A 16 4.80 0.17 14.77
CA ILE A 16 3.46 0.76 14.63
C ILE A 16 3.56 2.29 14.68
N LEU A 17 4.28 2.83 15.68
CA LEU A 17 4.49 4.28 15.81
C LEU A 17 5.21 4.88 14.59
N ILE A 18 6.25 4.23 14.08
CA ILE A 18 6.97 4.68 12.88
C ILE A 18 6.05 4.67 11.65
N ARG A 19 5.18 3.66 11.53
CA ARG A 19 4.19 3.60 10.45
C ARG A 19 3.18 4.73 10.54
N ASP A 20 2.66 5.01 11.72
CA ASP A 20 1.68 6.10 11.93
C ASP A 20 2.33 7.47 11.72
N LEU A 21 3.56 7.67 12.21
CA LEU A 21 4.33 8.88 11.97
C LEU A 21 4.57 9.12 10.48
N SER A 22 4.82 8.06 9.69
CA SER A 22 4.96 8.18 8.24
C SER A 22 3.73 8.79 7.57
N ASN A 23 2.53 8.39 8.01
CA ASN A 23 1.28 8.97 7.50
C ASN A 23 1.15 10.44 7.90
N GLN A 24 1.59 10.80 9.12
CA GLN A 24 1.58 12.20 9.57
C GLN A 24 2.56 13.08 8.79
N VAL A 25 3.73 12.55 8.40
CA VAL A 25 4.67 13.28 7.53
C VAL A 25 4.03 13.55 6.18
N LEU A 26 3.34 12.56 5.59
CA LEU A 26 2.62 12.74 4.33
C LEU A 26 1.52 13.81 4.45
N ASN A 27 0.72 13.75 5.51
CA ASN A 27 -0.31 14.74 5.81
C ASN A 27 0.29 16.14 6.01
N GLY A 28 1.39 16.25 6.75
CA GLY A 28 2.10 17.50 6.95
C GLY A 28 2.70 18.06 5.66
N GLY A 29 3.14 17.19 4.74
CA GLY A 29 3.56 17.57 3.40
C GLY A 29 2.41 18.15 2.58
N MET A 30 1.26 17.46 2.56
CA MET A 30 0.05 17.94 1.89
C MET A 30 -0.46 19.27 2.48
N ALA A 31 -0.35 19.46 3.79
CA ALA A 31 -0.77 20.68 4.48
C ALA A 31 0.03 21.94 4.08
N ARG A 32 1.20 21.77 3.46
CA ARG A 32 2.08 22.87 3.00
C ARG A 32 1.93 23.18 1.51
N LEU A 33 1.07 22.45 0.80
CA LEU A 33 0.79 22.69 -0.62
C LEU A 33 -0.30 23.75 -0.80
N PRO A 34 -0.35 24.40 -1.97
CA PRO A 34 -1.53 25.16 -2.38
C PRO A 34 -2.79 24.27 -2.31
N GLU A 35 -3.92 24.84 -1.92
CA GLU A 35 -5.18 24.10 -1.76
C GLU A 35 -5.07 22.87 -0.82
N ALA A 36 -4.29 22.99 0.26
CA ALA A 36 -4.08 21.95 1.26
C ALA A 36 -5.37 21.23 1.69
N THR A 37 -6.43 21.98 2.02
CA THR A 37 -7.73 21.41 2.44
C THR A 37 -8.34 20.51 1.37
N ALA A 38 -8.30 20.95 0.10
CA ALA A 38 -8.83 20.18 -1.03
C ALA A 38 -8.03 18.90 -1.24
N THR A 39 -6.70 19.01 -1.17
CA THR A 39 -5.78 17.89 -1.37
C THR A 39 -5.93 16.86 -0.26
N LEU A 40 -5.93 17.28 1.01
CA LEU A 40 -6.09 16.43 2.18
C LEU A 40 -7.43 15.70 2.18
N ALA A 41 -8.54 16.42 1.93
CA ALA A 41 -9.87 15.82 1.91
C ALA A 41 -10.01 14.82 0.75
N SER A 42 -9.58 15.21 -0.45
CA SER A 42 -9.77 14.38 -1.65
C SER A 42 -8.87 13.14 -1.62
N PHE A 43 -7.59 13.31 -1.28
CA PHE A 43 -6.66 12.17 -1.17
C PHE A 43 -7.04 11.28 0.01
N GLY A 44 -7.42 11.84 1.15
CA GLY A 44 -7.84 11.06 2.32
C GLY A 44 -9.03 10.14 2.01
N LEU A 45 -10.05 10.67 1.31
CA LEU A 45 -11.18 9.86 0.88
C LEU A 45 -10.78 8.79 -0.14
N ALA A 46 -10.03 9.17 -1.20
CA ALA A 46 -9.59 8.23 -2.23
C ALA A 46 -8.73 7.09 -1.63
N PHE A 47 -7.83 7.42 -0.73
CA PHE A 47 -6.95 6.46 -0.07
C PHE A 47 -7.69 5.57 0.93
N GLY A 48 -8.69 6.13 1.63
CA GLY A 48 -9.61 5.35 2.47
C GLY A 48 -10.42 4.34 1.66
N LEU A 49 -10.99 4.76 0.52
CA LEU A 49 -11.71 3.87 -0.40
C LEU A 49 -10.79 2.79 -0.98
N PHE A 50 -9.56 3.16 -1.37
CA PHE A 50 -8.54 2.20 -1.78
C PHE A 50 -8.31 1.13 -0.71
N PHE A 51 -8.06 1.52 0.55
CA PHE A 51 -7.79 0.56 1.61
C PHE A 51 -9.01 -0.30 1.98
N LEU A 52 -10.22 0.26 1.93
CA LEU A 52 -11.45 -0.49 2.13
C LEU A 52 -11.56 -1.64 1.14
N VAL A 53 -11.30 -1.35 -0.13
CA VAL A 53 -11.38 -2.33 -1.22
C VAL A 53 -10.15 -3.26 -1.24
N ALA A 54 -8.97 -2.76 -0.87
CA ALA A 54 -7.72 -3.50 -0.82
C ALA A 54 -7.56 -4.38 0.44
N ALA A 55 -8.47 -4.34 1.40
CA ALA A 55 -8.41 -5.14 2.61
C ALA A 55 -8.16 -6.65 2.35
N PRO A 56 -8.79 -7.31 1.35
CA PRO A 56 -8.50 -8.70 1.00
C PRO A 56 -7.06 -8.94 0.53
N LEU A 57 -6.42 -7.95 -0.11
CA LEU A 57 -5.03 -8.07 -0.55
C LEU A 57 -4.06 -8.19 0.63
N SER A 58 -4.37 -7.54 1.75
CA SER A 58 -3.54 -7.63 2.97
C SER A 58 -3.49 -9.06 3.52
N GLN A 59 -4.55 -9.85 3.30
CA GLN A 59 -4.66 -11.24 3.74
C GLN A 59 -3.84 -12.22 2.88
N LEU A 60 -3.35 -11.78 1.72
CA LEU A 60 -2.50 -12.61 0.85
C LEU A 60 -1.23 -13.08 1.56
N THR A 61 -0.74 -12.35 2.56
CA THR A 61 0.38 -12.81 3.41
C THR A 61 0.04 -14.12 4.11
N SER A 62 -1.12 -14.20 4.76
CA SER A 62 -1.58 -15.39 5.48
C SER A 62 -1.96 -16.51 4.50
N THR A 63 -2.66 -16.17 3.42
CA THR A 63 -3.06 -17.12 2.38
C THR A 63 -1.85 -17.79 1.72
N SER A 64 -0.84 -17.02 1.33
CA SER A 64 0.37 -17.56 0.70
C SER A 64 1.26 -18.33 1.67
N LEU A 65 1.29 -17.96 2.95
CA LEU A 65 1.99 -18.70 3.98
C LEU A 65 1.42 -20.11 4.18
N VAL A 66 0.08 -20.24 4.17
CA VAL A 66 -0.62 -21.50 4.49
C VAL A 66 -0.87 -22.36 3.27
N LEU A 67 -1.37 -21.78 2.16
CA LEU A 67 -1.86 -22.56 1.01
C LEU A 67 -0.77 -22.96 0.04
N VAL A 68 0.38 -22.28 0.04
CA VAL A 68 1.47 -22.58 -0.90
C VAL A 68 2.32 -23.70 -0.31
N THR A 69 1.95 -24.95 -0.59
CA THR A 69 2.62 -26.20 -0.16
C THR A 69 3.48 -26.88 -1.23
N GLY A 70 3.52 -26.35 -2.45
CA GLY A 70 4.16 -27.00 -3.59
C GLY A 70 4.09 -26.17 -4.86
N ARG A 71 4.60 -26.73 -5.97
CA ARG A 71 4.63 -26.03 -7.27
C ARG A 71 3.26 -25.86 -7.92
N SER A 72 2.33 -26.78 -7.67
CA SER A 72 0.94 -26.70 -8.16
C SER A 72 0.16 -25.65 -7.37
N SER A 73 0.21 -25.72 -6.04
CA SER A 73 -0.45 -24.75 -5.15
C SER A 73 0.16 -23.35 -5.28
N TYR A 74 1.48 -23.21 -5.48
CA TYR A 74 2.09 -21.91 -5.82
C TYR A 74 1.45 -21.27 -7.06
N ARG A 75 1.28 -22.05 -8.14
CA ARG A 75 0.67 -21.55 -9.38
C ARG A 75 -0.80 -21.17 -9.16
N ALA A 76 -1.55 -21.98 -8.42
CA ALA A 76 -2.94 -21.70 -8.08
C ALA A 76 -3.08 -20.42 -7.25
N VAL A 77 -2.30 -20.25 -6.18
CA VAL A 77 -2.33 -19.06 -5.34
C VAL A 77 -1.84 -17.83 -6.11
N ARG A 78 -0.81 -17.96 -6.96
CA ARG A 78 -0.35 -16.86 -7.81
C ARG A 78 -1.45 -16.39 -8.78
N ASN A 79 -2.19 -17.32 -9.39
CA ASN A 79 -3.30 -16.96 -10.27
C ASN A 79 -4.45 -16.31 -9.49
N TYR A 80 -4.73 -16.79 -8.27
CA TYR A 80 -5.67 -16.17 -7.36
C TYR A 80 -5.27 -14.73 -6.99
N VAL A 81 -3.98 -14.49 -6.70
CA VAL A 81 -3.45 -13.15 -6.43
C VAL A 81 -3.68 -12.22 -7.62
N TRP A 82 -3.34 -12.66 -8.83
CA TRP A 82 -3.56 -11.85 -10.05
C TRP A 82 -5.04 -11.56 -10.29
N LEU A 83 -5.91 -12.56 -10.11
CA LEU A 83 -7.36 -12.38 -10.24
C LEU A 83 -7.91 -11.41 -9.20
N LEU A 84 -7.44 -11.49 -7.95
CA LEU A 84 -7.84 -10.58 -6.89
C LEU A 84 -7.34 -9.15 -7.16
N CYS A 85 -6.07 -8.97 -7.55
CA CYS A 85 -5.54 -7.66 -7.96
C CYS A 85 -6.35 -7.06 -9.11
N LEU A 86 -6.66 -7.85 -10.13
CA LEU A 86 -7.49 -7.42 -11.26
C LEU A 86 -8.89 -7.01 -10.80
N LEU A 87 -9.52 -7.81 -9.93
CA LEU A 87 -10.85 -7.52 -9.38
C LEU A 87 -10.86 -6.22 -8.58
N ILE A 88 -9.85 -6.00 -7.72
CA ILE A 88 -9.69 -4.74 -6.97
C ILE A 88 -9.48 -3.56 -7.92
N THR A 89 -8.61 -3.69 -8.93
CA THR A 89 -8.40 -2.62 -9.92
C THR A 89 -9.66 -2.30 -10.71
N VAL A 90 -10.42 -3.31 -11.14
CA VAL A 90 -11.71 -3.13 -11.84
C VAL A 90 -12.74 -2.47 -10.92
N LEU A 91 -12.78 -2.84 -9.64
CA LEU A 91 -13.69 -2.23 -8.68
C LEU A 91 -13.34 -0.75 -8.45
N LEU A 92 -12.06 -0.41 -8.31
CA LEU A 92 -11.60 0.99 -8.25
C LEU A 92 -11.93 1.75 -9.55
N ALA A 93 -11.78 1.10 -10.72
CA ALA A 93 -12.17 1.69 -11.99
C ALA A 93 -13.67 1.94 -12.09
N SER A 94 -14.48 1.01 -11.59
CA SER A 94 -15.93 1.19 -11.58
C SER A 94 -16.34 2.40 -10.75
N LEU A 95 -15.65 2.71 -9.65
CA LEU A 95 -15.94 3.92 -8.85
C LEU A 95 -15.65 5.22 -9.61
N ASP A 96 -14.81 5.20 -10.63
CA ASP A 96 -14.58 6.35 -11.49
C ASP A 96 -15.53 6.36 -12.71
N PHE A 97 -15.69 5.25 -13.41
CA PHE A 97 -16.47 5.23 -14.67
C PHE A 97 -17.98 5.08 -14.48
N THR A 98 -18.46 4.73 -13.29
CA THR A 98 -19.90 4.52 -13.04
C THR A 98 -20.50 5.63 -12.17
N PRO A 99 -21.82 5.87 -12.28
CA PRO A 99 -22.55 6.79 -11.40
C PRO A 99 -22.55 6.36 -9.92
N LEU A 100 -22.03 5.16 -9.61
CA LEU A 100 -21.74 4.76 -8.22
C LEU A 100 -20.71 5.70 -7.58
N GLY A 101 -19.76 6.22 -8.36
CA GLY A 101 -18.83 7.25 -7.91
C GLY A 101 -19.54 8.48 -7.37
N ASP A 102 -20.56 8.98 -8.08
CA ASP A 102 -21.33 10.14 -7.64
C ASP A 102 -22.18 9.83 -6.39
N LEU A 103 -22.73 8.63 -6.30
CA LEU A 103 -23.46 8.19 -5.10
C LEU A 103 -22.54 8.08 -3.87
N VAL A 104 -21.37 7.47 -4.02
CA VAL A 104 -20.46 7.20 -2.91
C VAL A 104 -19.64 8.44 -2.54
N ILE A 105 -19.16 9.20 -3.52
CA ILE A 105 -18.25 10.34 -3.31
C ILE A 105 -19.05 11.62 -3.03
N GLU A 106 -20.09 11.91 -3.81
CA GLU A 106 -20.83 13.17 -3.67
C GLU A 106 -21.96 13.04 -2.63
N ARG A 107 -22.81 12.02 -2.77
CA ARG A 107 -24.00 11.89 -1.89
C ARG A 107 -23.70 11.30 -0.52
N ALA A 108 -22.86 10.25 -0.44
CA ALA A 108 -22.59 9.61 0.86
C ALA A 108 -21.60 10.42 1.73
N HIS A 109 -20.68 11.16 1.12
CA HIS A 109 -19.69 11.97 1.85
C HIS A 109 -20.02 13.49 1.86
N GLY A 110 -21.09 13.92 1.17
CA GLY A 110 -21.55 15.31 1.18
C GLY A 110 -20.55 16.31 0.61
N ILE A 111 -19.73 15.86 -0.34
CA ILE A 111 -18.60 16.63 -0.87
C ILE A 111 -19.05 17.51 -2.03
N ALA A 112 -18.61 18.78 -2.07
CA ALA A 112 -18.96 19.69 -3.15
C ALA A 112 -18.36 19.23 -4.50
N PRO A 113 -19.04 19.47 -5.64
CA PRO A 113 -18.65 18.97 -6.97
C PRO A 113 -17.18 19.20 -7.39
N PRO A 114 -16.48 20.32 -7.08
CA PRO A 114 -15.08 20.47 -7.48
C PRO A 114 -14.13 19.47 -6.80
N PHE A 115 -14.46 18.97 -5.61
CA PHE A 115 -13.65 17.99 -4.89
C PHE A 115 -13.90 16.55 -5.36
N SER A 116 -15.09 16.24 -5.90
CA SER A 116 -15.38 14.89 -6.40
C SER A 116 -14.46 14.53 -7.59
N LEU A 117 -14.15 15.50 -8.45
CA LEU A 117 -13.18 15.34 -9.53
C LEU A 117 -11.75 15.07 -9.02
N LEU A 118 -11.33 15.70 -7.92
CA LEU A 118 -10.02 15.46 -7.32
C LEU A 118 -9.93 14.05 -6.70
N VAL A 119 -10.99 13.58 -6.06
CA VAL A 119 -11.10 12.20 -5.53
C VAL A 119 -11.01 11.18 -6.66
N ARG A 120 -11.78 11.40 -7.74
CA ARG A 120 -11.77 10.58 -8.96
C ARG A 120 -10.38 10.50 -9.58
N ARG A 121 -9.69 11.64 -9.74
CA ARG A 121 -8.30 11.68 -10.22
C ARG A 121 -7.34 10.92 -9.30
N ALA A 122 -7.49 11.04 -7.98
CA ALA A 122 -6.66 10.31 -7.02
C ALA A 122 -6.86 8.80 -7.15
N LEU A 123 -8.11 8.34 -7.27
CA LEU A 123 -8.45 6.93 -7.49
C LEU A 123 -7.90 6.40 -8.81
N LEU A 124 -8.03 7.17 -9.90
CA LEU A 124 -7.44 6.86 -11.21
C LEU A 124 -5.92 6.66 -11.09
N TRP A 125 -5.23 7.57 -10.40
CA TRP A 125 -3.80 7.43 -10.19
C TRP A 125 -3.45 6.25 -9.28
N LEU A 126 -4.31 5.84 -8.35
CA LEU A 126 -4.12 4.67 -7.50
C LEU A 126 -4.45 3.33 -8.17
N MET A 127 -4.92 3.29 -9.42
CA MET A 127 -5.30 2.04 -10.10
C MET A 127 -4.19 1.00 -10.25
N GLY A 128 -2.93 1.44 -10.30
CA GLY A 128 -1.76 0.56 -10.33
C GLY A 128 -1.32 0.05 -8.95
N ALA A 129 -1.81 0.67 -7.87
CA ALA A 129 -1.45 0.34 -6.50
C ALA A 129 -1.86 -1.09 -6.07
N PRO A 130 -3.04 -1.64 -6.44
CA PRO A 130 -3.44 -3.00 -6.09
C PRO A 130 -2.43 -4.07 -6.52
N ILE A 131 -1.79 -3.91 -7.67
CA ILE A 131 -0.83 -4.89 -8.19
C ILE A 131 0.44 -4.89 -7.33
N LEU A 132 1.02 -3.72 -7.06
CA LEU A 132 2.20 -3.60 -6.22
C LEU A 132 1.91 -4.06 -4.79
N TYR A 133 0.77 -3.64 -4.24
CA TYR A 133 0.37 -3.98 -2.89
C TYR A 133 0.12 -5.49 -2.74
N GLY A 134 -0.69 -6.09 -3.64
CA GLY A 134 -1.02 -7.50 -3.60
C GLY A 134 0.20 -8.41 -3.78
N LEU A 135 1.10 -8.07 -4.71
CA LEU A 135 2.33 -8.85 -4.90
C LEU A 135 3.30 -8.73 -3.72
N THR A 136 3.42 -7.54 -3.11
CA THR A 136 4.23 -7.35 -1.90
C THR A 136 3.72 -8.25 -0.77
N HIS A 137 2.41 -8.29 -0.53
CA HIS A 137 1.81 -9.16 0.48
C HIS A 137 1.98 -10.65 0.15
N PHE A 138 1.79 -11.05 -1.11
CA PHE A 138 2.02 -12.41 -1.56
C PHE A 138 3.47 -12.88 -1.31
N TYR A 139 4.46 -12.11 -1.74
CA TYR A 139 5.87 -12.46 -1.53
C TYR A 139 6.28 -12.39 -0.07
N SER A 140 5.73 -11.46 0.71
CA SER A 140 5.94 -11.41 2.15
C SER A 140 5.49 -12.70 2.83
N GLY A 141 4.33 -13.27 2.46
CA GLY A 141 3.88 -14.54 3.02
C GLY A 141 4.79 -15.73 2.66
N LEU A 142 5.35 -15.75 1.44
CA LEU A 142 6.36 -16.75 1.06
C LEU A 142 7.66 -16.61 1.86
N LEU A 143 8.10 -15.36 2.14
CA LEU A 143 9.27 -15.10 2.99
C LEU A 143 9.04 -15.51 4.44
N LEU A 144 7.81 -15.36 4.95
CA LEU A 144 7.43 -15.88 6.26
C LEU A 144 7.58 -17.41 6.33
N ARG A 145 7.23 -18.12 5.24
CA ARG A 145 7.34 -19.59 5.16
C ARG A 145 8.78 -20.09 5.34
N VAL A 146 9.74 -19.40 4.73
CA VAL A 146 11.18 -19.69 4.90
C VAL A 146 11.81 -19.06 6.16
N ARG A 147 10.98 -18.60 7.12
CA ARG A 147 11.37 -17.96 8.39
C ARG A 147 12.26 -16.71 8.21
N ARG A 148 12.13 -15.98 7.09
CA ARG A 148 12.85 -14.73 6.80
C ARG A 148 11.97 -13.49 7.01
N THR A 149 11.36 -13.40 8.18
CA THR A 149 10.42 -12.32 8.55
C THR A 149 11.09 -10.95 8.66
N ALA A 150 12.39 -10.90 8.98
CA ALA A 150 13.15 -9.65 9.08
C ALA A 150 13.15 -8.84 7.79
N ILE A 151 13.11 -9.49 6.62
CA ILE A 151 13.09 -8.81 5.31
C ILE A 151 11.84 -7.94 5.16
N ASN A 152 10.69 -8.42 5.64
CA ASN A 152 9.44 -7.65 5.60
C ASN A 152 9.52 -6.41 6.51
N GLY A 153 10.15 -6.55 7.67
CA GLY A 153 10.42 -5.42 8.57
C GLY A 153 11.33 -4.37 7.91
N TYR A 154 12.45 -4.79 7.33
CA TYR A 154 13.36 -3.90 6.60
C TYR A 154 12.70 -3.24 5.39
N SER A 155 11.89 -3.99 4.64
CA SER A 155 11.09 -3.48 3.52
C SER A 155 10.16 -2.35 3.97
N THR A 156 9.38 -2.58 5.03
CA THR A 156 8.46 -1.57 5.58
C THR A 156 9.22 -0.32 6.05
N LEU A 157 10.34 -0.49 6.77
CA LEU A 157 11.14 0.64 7.26
C LEU A 157 11.75 1.43 6.09
N ALA A 158 12.33 0.76 5.11
CA ALA A 158 12.88 1.40 3.92
C ALA A 158 11.80 2.12 3.11
N GLY A 159 10.60 1.52 2.97
CA GLY A 159 9.44 2.14 2.35
C GLY A 159 9.01 3.43 3.05
N ILE A 160 8.98 3.44 4.38
CA ILE A 160 8.64 4.61 5.19
C ILE A 160 9.70 5.72 5.03
N VAL A 161 10.98 5.36 5.10
CA VAL A 161 12.09 6.31 4.95
C VAL A 161 12.08 6.92 3.55
N THR A 162 11.97 6.09 2.51
CA THR A 162 11.91 6.56 1.11
C THR A 162 10.69 7.45 0.88
N SER A 163 9.51 7.07 1.35
CA SER A 163 8.31 7.92 1.28
C SER A 163 8.52 9.27 1.93
N THR A 164 9.13 9.29 3.12
CA THR A 164 9.40 10.51 3.88
C THR A 164 10.37 11.42 3.14
N VAL A 165 11.47 10.86 2.63
CA VAL A 165 12.45 11.58 1.81
C VAL A 165 11.80 12.11 0.54
N THR A 166 10.96 11.32 -0.13
CA THR A 166 10.20 11.76 -1.31
C THR A 166 9.34 12.97 -1.01
N VAL A 167 8.62 13.00 0.11
CA VAL A 167 7.83 14.18 0.51
C VAL A 167 8.71 15.42 0.62
N PHE A 168 9.82 15.35 1.35
CA PHE A 168 10.71 16.51 1.53
C PHE A 168 11.39 16.97 0.22
N LEU A 169 11.75 16.03 -0.66
CA LEU A 169 12.37 16.34 -1.95
C LEU A 169 11.38 16.93 -2.96
N LEU A 170 10.13 16.46 -2.96
CA LEU A 170 9.11 16.88 -3.91
C LEU A 170 8.43 18.18 -3.52
N LEU A 171 8.31 18.48 -2.23
CA LEU A 171 7.65 19.68 -1.70
C LEU A 171 8.15 21.01 -2.28
N PRO A 172 9.46 21.26 -2.48
CA PRO A 172 9.92 22.51 -3.09
C PRO A 172 9.73 22.58 -4.61
N LEU A 173 9.34 21.49 -5.28
CA LEU A 173 9.32 21.46 -6.75
C LEU A 173 8.07 22.16 -7.31
N PRO A 174 8.22 23.02 -8.35
CA PRO A 174 7.12 23.83 -8.86
C PRO A 174 6.00 23.00 -9.51
N PHE A 175 6.31 21.83 -10.06
CA PHE A 175 5.29 20.95 -10.65
C PHE A 175 4.34 20.38 -9.58
N VAL A 176 4.84 20.12 -8.38
CA VAL A 176 4.07 19.59 -7.26
C VAL A 176 3.16 20.67 -6.68
N GLN A 177 3.64 21.92 -6.64
CA GLN A 177 2.82 23.06 -6.26
C GLN A 177 1.72 23.35 -7.28
N ALA A 178 2.00 23.13 -8.59
CA ALA A 178 0.99 23.27 -9.64
C ALA A 178 -0.06 22.16 -9.63
N THR A 179 0.29 20.96 -9.16
CA THR A 179 -0.63 19.82 -9.05
C THR A 179 -0.47 19.12 -7.70
N PRO A 180 -1.08 19.67 -6.63
CA PRO A 180 -0.86 19.24 -5.24
C PRO A 180 -1.10 17.74 -4.98
N LEU A 181 -2.01 17.13 -5.74
CA LEU A 181 -2.34 15.71 -5.62
C LEU A 181 -1.20 14.76 -6.03
N LEU A 182 -0.20 15.23 -6.78
CA LEU A 182 0.95 14.42 -7.17
C LEU A 182 1.85 14.05 -5.98
N LEU A 183 1.97 14.94 -4.98
CA LEU A 183 2.82 14.68 -3.81
C LEU A 183 2.44 13.37 -3.10
N PRO A 184 1.19 13.18 -2.64
CA PRO A 184 0.82 11.98 -1.90
C PRO A 184 0.82 10.72 -2.78
N VAL A 185 0.46 10.85 -4.05
CA VAL A 185 0.46 9.72 -4.99
C VAL A 185 1.87 9.23 -5.26
N LEU A 186 2.80 10.13 -5.62
CA LEU A 186 4.18 9.75 -5.90
C LEU A 186 4.88 9.19 -4.66
N ALA A 187 4.69 9.79 -3.49
CA ALA A 187 5.24 9.27 -2.24
C ALA A 187 4.71 7.85 -1.94
N THR A 188 3.42 7.61 -2.14
CA THR A 188 2.81 6.28 -1.95
C THR A 188 3.36 5.26 -2.95
N TYR A 189 3.51 5.63 -4.21
CA TYR A 189 4.10 4.74 -5.22
C TYR A 189 5.56 4.43 -4.96
N VAL A 190 6.38 5.43 -4.63
CA VAL A 190 7.80 5.21 -4.28
C VAL A 190 7.92 4.26 -3.10
N ARG A 191 7.06 4.41 -2.08
CA ARG A 191 6.96 3.47 -0.97
C ARG A 191 6.63 2.06 -1.44
N MET A 192 5.54 1.89 -2.18
CA MET A 192 5.08 0.57 -2.64
C MET A 192 6.12 -0.12 -3.53
N VAL A 193 6.77 0.62 -4.43
CA VAL A 193 7.84 0.11 -5.29
C VAL A 193 9.05 -0.30 -4.46
N THR A 194 9.45 0.51 -3.47
CA THR A 194 10.55 0.17 -2.56
C THR A 194 10.25 -1.09 -1.77
N GLU A 195 9.05 -1.19 -1.20
CA GLU A 195 8.64 -2.34 -0.42
C GLU A 195 8.65 -3.63 -1.27
N MET A 196 8.06 -3.54 -2.46
CA MET A 196 7.99 -4.60 -3.46
C MET A 196 9.38 -5.01 -3.97
N ALA A 197 10.27 -4.06 -4.23
CA ALA A 197 11.63 -4.35 -4.70
C ALA A 197 12.43 -5.13 -3.65
N ILE A 198 12.37 -4.71 -2.39
CA ILE A 198 13.10 -5.38 -1.29
C ILE A 198 12.53 -6.78 -1.04
N VAL A 199 11.21 -6.91 -1.00
CA VAL A 199 10.53 -8.19 -0.78
C VAL A 199 10.74 -9.13 -1.97
N GLY A 200 10.63 -8.62 -3.21
CA GLY A 200 10.88 -9.37 -4.43
C GLY A 200 12.33 -9.83 -4.55
N TYR A 201 13.30 -8.98 -4.20
CA TYR A 201 14.71 -9.35 -4.09
C TYR A 201 14.93 -10.42 -3.03
N GLY A 202 14.31 -10.28 -1.86
CA GLY A 202 14.33 -11.28 -0.80
C GLY A 202 13.78 -12.62 -1.28
N TYR A 203 12.67 -12.62 -2.00
CA TYR A 203 12.08 -13.82 -2.59
C TYR A 203 13.07 -14.49 -3.55
N TRP A 204 13.63 -13.75 -4.51
CA TRP A 204 14.58 -14.31 -5.47
C TRP A 204 15.86 -14.86 -4.80
N ARG A 205 16.34 -14.19 -3.75
CA ARG A 205 17.58 -14.58 -3.06
C ARG A 205 17.42 -15.80 -2.16
N TYR A 206 16.28 -15.93 -1.49
CA TYR A 206 16.10 -16.89 -0.39
C TYR A 206 15.07 -17.99 -0.65
N VAL A 207 14.12 -17.80 -1.57
CA VAL A 207 13.08 -18.81 -1.85
C VAL A 207 13.51 -19.63 -3.07
N ARG A 208 14.01 -20.85 -2.82
CA ARG A 208 14.36 -21.78 -3.90
C ARG A 208 13.18 -22.71 -4.25
N PRO A 209 12.99 -23.09 -5.53
CA PRO A 209 11.89 -23.96 -5.95
C PRO A 209 11.83 -25.34 -5.27
N GLY A 210 12.94 -25.81 -4.68
CA GLY A 210 13.00 -27.07 -3.93
C GLY A 210 12.42 -26.97 -2.51
N GLN A 211 12.52 -25.81 -1.86
CA GLN A 211 12.02 -25.59 -0.49
C GLN A 211 10.50 -25.48 -0.41
N LEU A 212 9.84 -25.24 -1.55
CA LEU A 212 8.39 -25.19 -1.62
C LEU A 212 7.76 -26.58 -1.61
N ALA A 213 8.52 -27.67 -1.86
CA ALA A 213 8.02 -29.04 -2.02
C ALA A 213 8.12 -29.91 -0.76
N GLU A 214 8.84 -29.48 0.28
CA GLU A 214 9.15 -30.28 1.48
C GLU A 214 8.37 -29.87 2.74
N ALA A 215 7.32 -29.05 2.60
CA ALA A 215 6.50 -28.59 3.72
C ALA A 215 5.02 -28.72 3.41
#